data_AF-M9LGH3-F1
#
_entry.id   AF-M9LGH3-F1
#
_cell.length_a   1.000
_cell.length_b   1.000
_cell.length_c   1.000
_cell.angle_alpha   90.00
_cell.angle_beta   90.00
_cell.angle_gamma   90.00
#
_symmetry.space_group_name_H-M   'P 1'
#
loop_
_entity.id
_entity.type
_entity.pdbx_description
1 polymer ?
#
loop_
_entity_poly.entity_id
_entity_poly.type
_entity_poly.pdbx_seq_one_letter_code
_entity_poly.pdbx_strand_id
1 'polypeptide(L)'
;MSSSNVLQQLSDRALTLLEADAHQIEKLIQVQMENLATRYCPLYEEVLDTQMYGFSRQVDFAIRAGLVEESVGKQLVSKLERNLATLYEALNKATQ
;
A
#
# COMPACT_ATOMS: atom_id res chain seq x y z
N MET A 1 12.28 -32.51 -3.03
CA MET A 1 12.51 -31.06 -2.79
C MET A 1 12.65 -30.87 -1.29
N SER A 2 13.66 -30.13 -0.82
CA SER A 2 13.84 -29.88 0.62
C SER A 2 12.81 -28.86 1.12
N SER A 3 12.32 -29.01 2.35
CA SER A 3 11.33 -28.11 2.97
C SER A 3 11.76 -26.64 2.99
N SER A 4 13.07 -26.38 3.01
CA SER A 4 13.62 -25.02 2.93
C SER A 4 13.38 -24.34 1.58
N ASN A 5 13.36 -25.11 0.47
CA ASN A 5 13.11 -24.55 -0.86
C ASN A 5 11.65 -24.11 -1.02
N VAL A 6 10.72 -24.89 -0.46
CA VAL A 6 9.29 -24.55 -0.47
C VAL A 6 9.01 -23.27 0.33
N LEU A 7 9.63 -23.12 1.50
CA LEU A 7 9.46 -21.92 2.33
C LEU A 7 9.99 -20.66 1.61
N GLN A 8 11.13 -20.76 0.91
CA GLN A 8 11.66 -19.65 0.13
C GLN A 8 10.68 -19.25 -0.99
N GLN A 9 10.17 -20.22 -1.75
CA GLN A 9 9.20 -19.96 -2.83
C GLN A 9 7.91 -19.29 -2.32
N LEU A 10 7.43 -19.69 -1.14
CA LEU A 10 6.26 -19.06 -0.52
C LEU A 10 6.54 -17.62 -0.07
N SER A 11 7.73 -17.37 0.46
CA SER A 11 8.16 -16.02 0.89
C SER A 11 8.29 -15.09 -0.32
N ASP A 12 8.95 -15.53 -1.38
CA ASP A 12 9.10 -14.77 -2.63
C ASP A 12 7.73 -14.45 -3.25
N ARG A 13 6.81 -15.42 -3.23
CA ARG A 13 5.45 -15.24 -3.73
C ARG A 13 4.62 -14.30 -2.86
N ALA A 14 4.76 -14.36 -1.54
CA ALA A 14 4.10 -13.43 -0.62
C ALA A 14 4.56 -11.99 -0.88
N LEU A 15 5.87 -11.77 -1.02
CA LEU A 15 6.42 -10.45 -1.32
C LEU A 15 5.93 -9.93 -2.67
N THR A 16 5.94 -10.76 -3.71
CA THR A 16 5.46 -10.39 -5.05
C THR A 16 3.99 -9.93 -5.02
N LEU A 17 3.14 -10.63 -4.25
CA LEU A 17 1.73 -10.27 -4.11
C LEU A 17 1.56 -8.94 -3.36
N LEU A 18 2.28 -8.73 -2.26
CA LEU A 18 2.23 -7.48 -1.51
C LEU A 18 2.74 -6.29 -2.33
N GLU A 19 3.79 -6.47 -3.13
CA GLU A 19 4.28 -5.43 -4.05
C GLU A 19 3.25 -5.09 -5.13
N ALA A 20 2.57 -6.10 -5.69
CA ALA A 20 1.52 -5.88 -6.68
C ALA A 20 0.32 -5.14 -6.08
N ASP A 21 -0.12 -5.51 -4.87
CA ASP A 21 -1.21 -4.85 -4.16
C ASP A 21 -0.85 -3.42 -3.77
N ALA A 22 0.37 -3.19 -3.27
CA ALA A 22 0.88 -1.84 -3.01
C ALA A 22 0.88 -0.98 -4.27
N HIS A 23 1.32 -1.51 -5.41
CA HIS A 23 1.35 -0.80 -6.68
C HIS A 23 -0.06 -0.39 -7.15
N GLN A 24 -1.10 -1.19 -6.89
CA GLN A 24 -2.48 -0.79 -7.20
C GLN A 24 -2.91 0.43 -6.36
N ILE A 25 -2.56 0.45 -5.07
CA ILE A 25 -2.86 1.60 -4.19
C ILE A 25 -2.07 2.83 -4.64
N GLU A 26 -0.79 2.70 -5.00
CA GLU A 26 0.00 3.82 -5.57
C GLU A 26 -0.65 4.40 -6.82
N LYS A 27 -1.16 3.55 -7.71
CA LYS A 27 -1.86 4.00 -8.92
C LYS A 27 -3.13 4.76 -8.59
N LEU A 28 -3.90 4.32 -7.58
CA LEU A 28 -5.09 5.05 -7.13
C LEU A 28 -4.72 6.43 -6.59
N ILE A 29 -3.67 6.53 -5.77
CA ILE A 29 -3.15 7.79 -5.25
C ILE A 29 -2.71 8.72 -6.40
N GLN A 30 -1.97 8.18 -7.38
CA GLN A 30 -1.52 8.95 -8.54
C GLN A 30 -2.69 9.48 -9.37
N VAL A 31 -3.70 8.64 -9.63
CA VAL A 31 -4.89 9.07 -10.37
C VAL A 31 -5.63 10.19 -9.63
N GLN A 32 -5.69 10.15 -8.28
CA GLN A 32 -6.27 11.26 -7.52
C GLN A 32 -5.43 12.53 -7.64
N MET A 33 -4.10 12.43 -7.55
CA MET A 33 -3.19 13.56 -7.75
C MET A 33 -3.37 14.22 -9.13
N GLU A 34 -3.52 13.44 -10.19
CA GLU A 34 -3.72 13.95 -11.56
C GLU A 34 -5.07 14.63 -11.75
N ASN A 35 -6.09 14.24 -10.98
CA ASN A 35 -7.46 14.78 -11.07
C ASN A 35 -7.79 15.85 -10.03
N LEU A 36 -6.80 16.33 -9.26
CA LEU A 36 -6.95 17.37 -8.23
C LEU A 36 -7.67 18.62 -8.74
N ALA A 37 -7.45 19.01 -10.00
CA ALA A 37 -8.01 20.25 -10.57
C ALA A 37 -9.47 20.15 -11.03
N THR A 38 -10.03 18.94 -11.18
CA THR A 38 -11.30 18.74 -11.90
C THR A 38 -12.43 18.18 -11.05
N ARG A 39 -12.17 17.38 -10.00
CA ARG A 39 -13.21 16.90 -9.07
C ARG A 39 -12.62 16.56 -7.69
N TYR A 40 -12.82 17.44 -6.72
CA TYR A 40 -12.75 17.04 -5.32
C TYR A 40 -13.96 16.17 -4.99
N CYS A 41 -13.74 14.93 -4.55
CA CYS A 41 -14.81 14.06 -4.09
C CYS A 41 -14.37 13.37 -2.79
N PRO A 42 -14.93 13.78 -1.63
CA PRO A 42 -14.48 13.35 -0.31
C PRO A 42 -14.60 11.83 -0.08
N LEU A 43 -15.43 11.14 -0.87
CA LEU A 43 -15.54 9.67 -0.85
C LEU A 43 -14.23 8.96 -1.23
N TYR A 44 -13.34 9.59 -2.01
CA TYR A 44 -12.07 8.97 -2.39
C TYR A 44 -11.07 8.86 -1.23
N GLU A 45 -11.09 9.80 -0.29
CA GLU A 45 -10.22 9.76 0.90
C GLU A 45 -10.59 8.56 1.77
N GLU A 46 -11.88 8.37 2.08
CA GLU A 46 -12.36 7.22 2.86
C GLU A 46 -12.04 5.87 2.19
N VAL A 47 -12.13 5.81 0.86
CA VAL A 47 -11.77 4.61 0.10
C VAL A 47 -10.27 4.34 0.17
N LEU A 48 -9.42 5.36 0.00
CA LEU A 48 -7.97 5.22 0.10
C LEU A 48 -7.54 4.81 1.52
N ASP A 49 -8.13 5.41 2.55
CA ASP A 49 -7.87 5.05 3.95
C ASP A 49 -8.25 3.58 4.23
N THR A 50 -9.40 3.14 3.70
CA THR A 50 -9.83 1.75 3.84
C THR A 50 -8.90 0.78 3.11
N GLN A 51 -8.44 1.14 1.91
CA GLN A 51 -7.46 0.34 1.15
C GLN A 51 -6.12 0.26 1.87
N MET A 52 -5.64 1.37 2.42
CA MET A 52 -4.43 1.44 3.24
C MET A 52 -4.51 0.58 4.49
N TYR A 53 -5.64 0.64 5.21
CA TYR A 53 -5.87 -0.24 6.35
C TYR A 53 -5.88 -1.71 5.92
N GLY A 54 -6.60 -2.06 4.86
CA GLY A 54 -6.65 -3.42 4.30
C GLY A 54 -5.26 -3.96 3.96
N PHE A 55 -4.45 -3.16 3.26
CA PHE A 55 -3.08 -3.51 2.92
C PHE A 55 -2.19 -3.70 4.15
N SER A 56 -2.29 -2.78 5.13
CA SER A 56 -1.56 -2.90 6.40
C SER A 56 -1.88 -4.20 7.15
N ARG A 57 -3.15 -4.65 7.12
CA ARG A 57 -3.54 -5.94 7.71
C ARG A 57 -2.98 -7.15 6.94
N GLN A 58 -2.87 -7.08 5.62
CA GLN A 58 -2.24 -8.13 4.80
C GLN A 58 -0.74 -8.24 5.09
N VAL A 59 -0.05 -7.09 5.20
CA VAL A 59 1.37 -7.04 5.57
C VAL A 59 1.59 -7.60 6.99
N ASP A 60 0.80 -7.18 7.98
CA ASP A 60 0.85 -7.72 9.36
C ASP A 60 0.69 -9.23 9.37
N PHE A 61 -0.27 -9.75 8.59
CA PHE A 61 -0.47 -11.19 8.46
C PHE A 61 0.76 -11.89 7.87
N ALA A 62 1.34 -11.37 6.78
CA ALA A 62 2.51 -11.98 6.14
C ALA A 62 3.76 -11.99 7.03
N ILE A 63 3.97 -10.90 7.80
CA ILE A 63 5.03 -10.82 8.80
C ILE A 63 4.82 -11.88 9.89
N ARG A 64 3.61 -11.94 10.46
CA ARG A 64 3.29 -12.90 11.53
C ARG A 64 3.31 -14.35 11.08
N ALA A 65 3.06 -14.61 9.80
CA ALA A 65 3.20 -15.92 9.18
C ALA A 65 4.67 -16.31 8.91
N GLY A 66 5.63 -15.40 9.12
CA GLY A 66 7.05 -15.62 8.84
C GLY A 66 7.40 -15.67 7.36
N LEU A 67 6.54 -15.12 6.50
CA LEU A 67 6.73 -15.10 5.04
C LEU A 67 7.44 -13.83 4.56
N VAL A 68 7.44 -12.78 5.37
CA VAL A 68 8.04 -11.48 5.04
C VAL A 68 8.74 -10.94 6.28
N GLU A 69 9.95 -10.39 6.10
CA GLU A 69 10.65 -9.72 7.19
C GLU A 69 9.90 -8.45 7.62
N GLU A 70 9.87 -8.20 8.93
CA GLU A 70 9.18 -7.03 9.51
C GLU A 70 9.69 -5.70 8.91
N SER A 71 10.99 -5.60 8.69
CA SER A 71 11.63 -4.43 8.08
C SER A 71 11.11 -4.15 6.67
N VAL A 72 11.03 -5.20 5.84
CA VAL A 72 10.54 -5.16 4.46
C VAL A 72 9.05 -4.82 4.43
N GLY A 73 8.24 -5.51 5.24
CA GLY A 73 6.80 -5.23 5.30
C GLY A 73 6.50 -3.79 5.74
N LYS A 74 7.19 -3.29 6.78
CA LYS A 74 7.06 -1.90 7.22
C LYS A 74 7.46 -0.90 6.13
N GLN A 75 8.51 -1.19 5.35
CA GLN A 75 8.92 -0.31 4.25
C GLN A 75 7.85 -0.19 3.16
N LEU A 76 7.15 -1.28 2.83
CA LEU A 76 6.03 -1.26 1.87
C LEU A 76 4.91 -0.32 2.34
N VAL A 77 4.46 -0.48 3.60
CA VAL A 77 3.40 0.36 4.18
C VAL A 77 3.83 1.83 4.23
N SER A 78 5.03 2.10 4.76
CA SER A 78 5.51 3.48 4.90
C SER A 78 5.73 4.20 3.58
N LYS A 79 5.99 3.48 2.47
CA LYS A 79 6.04 4.09 1.14
C LYS A 79 4.67 4.65 0.75
N LEU A 80 3.62 3.86 0.93
CA LEU A 80 2.25 4.28 0.62
C LEU A 80 1.77 5.41 1.53
N GLU A 81 2.09 5.36 2.84
CA GLU A 81 1.74 6.41 3.80
C GLU A 81 2.33 7.78 3.39
N ARG A 82 3.59 7.80 2.92
CA ARG A 82 4.23 9.03 2.42
C ARG A 82 3.54 9.58 1.17
N ASN A 83 3.17 8.70 0.24
CA ASN A 83 2.45 9.09 -0.97
C ASN A 83 1.07 9.66 -0.62
N LEU A 84 0.36 9.03 0.32
CA LEU A 84 -0.94 9.48 0.79
C LEU A 84 -0.85 10.83 1.52
N ALA A 85 0.15 11.02 2.38
CA ALA A 85 0.41 12.30 3.04
C ALA A 85 0.63 13.44 2.01
N THR A 86 1.38 13.16 0.94
CA THR A 86 1.60 14.11 -0.16
C THR A 86 0.28 14.48 -0.86
N LEU A 87 -0.60 13.50 -1.08
CA LEU A 87 -1.93 13.72 -1.64
C LEU A 87 -2.78 14.61 -0.73
N TYR A 88 -2.85 14.31 0.58
CA TYR A 88 -3.63 15.09 1.53
C TYR A 88 -3.10 16.52 1.70
N GLU A 89 -1.79 16.73 1.67
CA GLU A 89 -1.20 18.08 1.63
C GLU A 89 -1.62 18.85 0.38
N ALA A 90 -1.68 18.20 -0.79
CA ALA A 90 -2.09 18.84 -2.04
C ALA A 90 -3.59 19.18 -2.04
N LEU A 91 -4.44 18.27 -1.57
CA LEU A 91 -5.90 18.48 -1.43
C LEU A 91 -6.22 19.65 -0.49
N ASN A 92 -5.53 19.73 0.65
CA ASN A 92 -5.70 20.82 1.62
C ASN A 92 -5.32 22.18 1.03
N LYS A 93 -4.31 22.23 0.15
CA LYS A 93 -3.92 23.46 -0.56
C LYS A 93 -4.89 23.84 -1.68
N ALA A 94 -5.50 22.86 -2.34
CA ALA A 94 -6.43 23.09 -3.45
C ALA A 94 -7.83 23.54 -2.98
N THR A 95 -8.19 23.25 -1.73
CA THR A 95 -9.49 23.61 -1.13
C THR A 95 -9.44 24.97 -0.40
N GLN A 96 -8.26 25.59 -0.26
CA GLN A 96 -8.08 26.97 0.22
C GLN A 96 -8.16 27.97 -0.93
#